data_AF-A0A1Y2FJS2-F1
#
_entry.id   AF-A0A1Y2FJS2-F1
#
_cell.length_a   1.000
_cell.length_b   1.000
_cell.length_c   1.000
_cell.angle_alpha   90.00
_cell.angle_beta   90.00
_cell.angle_gamma   90.00
#
_symmetry.space_group_name_H-M   'P 1'
#
loop_
_entity.id
_entity.type
_entity.pdbx_description
1 polymer ?
#
loop_
_entity_poly.entity_id
_entity_poly.type
_entity_poly.pdbx_seq_one_letter_code
_entity_poly.pdbx_strand_id
1 'polypeptide(L)'
;MKSFVMNTTTGLGVSTADFFSIIACWPDLHTLEFSHPFYSRDSALPGQVPQAAIRRLQLPLQTWDGNGILVALLAQATSTLCHLDLGKRIADRASLADLPLTLSASLVTAAPQLISFAAVLDVNSWPYATYAESDYLISTLSAFRDIQEVSLGILGFSFSAILPLLQPLLHLRTLSIGKSKLSADKGPFHELTSTAAIDFINGAAALKSLTLPWQMEVVWTKDELKQANSAAKEKGVRFLLE
;
A
#
# COMPACT_ATOMS: atom_id res chain seq x y z
N MET A 1 -19.55 10.53 13.20
CA MET A 1 -18.75 9.63 12.34
C MET A 1 -18.95 8.23 12.86
N LYS A 2 -19.63 7.34 12.11
CA LYS A 2 -19.77 5.93 12.52
C LYS A 2 -18.60 5.15 11.92
N SER A 3 -17.81 4.52 12.78
CA SER A 3 -16.72 3.64 12.42
C SER A 3 -17.10 2.21 12.78
N PHE A 4 -16.83 1.27 11.88
CA PHE A 4 -16.96 -0.15 12.17
C PHE A 4 -15.58 -0.81 12.12
N VAL A 5 -15.22 -1.44 13.23
CA VAL A 5 -14.04 -2.29 13.33
C VAL A 5 -14.54 -3.73 13.41
N MET A 6 -14.29 -4.50 12.35
CA MET A 6 -14.63 -5.91 12.37
C MET A 6 -13.49 -6.69 13.02
N ASN A 7 -13.75 -7.19 14.22
CA ASN A 7 -12.87 -8.16 14.85
C ASN A 7 -13.25 -9.55 14.36
N THR A 8 -12.62 -9.98 13.26
CA THR A 8 -12.67 -11.39 12.87
C THR A 8 -11.77 -12.19 13.81
N THR A 9 -12.32 -13.20 14.47
CA THR A 9 -11.52 -14.24 15.13
C THR A 9 -10.85 -15.08 14.04
N THR A 10 -9.55 -15.31 14.17
CA THR A 10 -8.75 -16.12 13.23
C THR A 10 -9.43 -17.46 12.95
N GLY A 11 -9.69 -17.76 11.67
CA GLY A 11 -10.03 -19.11 11.19
C GLY A 11 -11.49 -19.38 10.83
N LEU A 12 -12.43 -18.46 11.06
CA LEU A 12 -13.81 -18.60 10.58
C LEU A 12 -14.07 -17.61 9.45
N GLY A 13 -14.26 -18.12 8.23
CA GLY A 13 -14.59 -17.26 7.10
C GLY A 13 -15.96 -16.62 7.24
N VAL A 14 -16.20 -15.54 6.52
CA VAL A 14 -17.51 -14.86 6.44
C VAL A 14 -18.06 -15.09 5.03
N SER A 15 -19.36 -15.36 4.89
CA SER A 15 -19.97 -15.34 3.55
C SER A 15 -19.97 -13.91 3.02
N THR A 16 -19.61 -13.73 1.76
CA THR A 16 -19.66 -12.47 1.02
C THR A 16 -21.06 -11.85 1.09
N ALA A 17 -22.11 -12.66 0.98
CA ALA A 17 -23.49 -12.20 1.07
C ALA A 17 -23.84 -11.66 2.47
N ASP A 18 -23.44 -12.38 3.52
CA ASP A 18 -23.63 -11.93 4.92
C ASP A 18 -22.86 -10.64 5.19
N PHE A 19 -21.62 -10.56 4.68
CA PHE A 19 -20.78 -9.38 4.82
C PHE A 19 -21.43 -8.13 4.23
N PHE A 20 -21.90 -8.21 2.97
CA PHE A 20 -22.58 -7.08 2.35
C PHE A 20 -23.96 -6.82 2.97
N SER A 21 -24.67 -7.83 3.47
CA SER A 21 -25.92 -7.62 4.21
C SER A 21 -25.69 -6.80 5.49
N ILE A 22 -24.59 -7.06 6.20
CA ILE A 22 -24.20 -6.27 7.38
C ILE A 22 -23.85 -4.83 6.99
N ILE A 23 -23.09 -4.63 5.90
CA ILE A 23 -22.78 -3.28 5.40
C ILE A 23 -24.07 -2.54 5.02
N ALA A 24 -25.04 -3.22 4.39
CA ALA A 24 -26.32 -2.63 4.01
C ALA A 24 -27.09 -2.05 5.21
N CYS A 25 -26.94 -2.66 6.39
CA CYS A 25 -27.57 -2.17 7.62
C CYS A 25 -26.94 -0.87 8.15
N TRP A 26 -25.81 -0.41 7.59
CA TRP A 26 -25.11 0.80 8.01
C TRP A 26 -24.92 1.79 6.84
N PRO A 27 -25.98 2.48 6.41
CA PRO A 27 -25.90 3.43 5.30
C PRO A 27 -24.94 4.61 5.55
N ASP A 28 -24.70 4.96 6.82
CA ASP A 28 -23.76 6.03 7.21
C ASP A 28 -22.32 5.54 7.48
N LEU A 29 -21.97 4.33 7.01
CA LEU A 29 -20.64 3.76 7.26
C LEU A 29 -19.56 4.52 6.50
N HIS A 30 -18.66 5.17 7.24
CA HIS A 30 -17.53 5.92 6.67
C HIS A 30 -16.18 5.21 6.82
N THR A 31 -16.04 4.38 7.85
CA THR A 31 -14.78 3.70 8.15
C THR A 31 -15.06 2.22 8.30
N LEU A 32 -14.39 1.42 7.47
CA LEU A 32 -14.43 -0.03 7.51
C LEU A 32 -13.01 -0.54 7.69
N GLU A 33 -12.72 -1.07 8.88
CA GLU A 33 -11.38 -1.55 9.25
C GLU A 33 -11.46 -2.99 9.76
N PHE A 34 -10.45 -3.77 9.38
CA PHE A 34 -10.28 -5.15 9.81
C PHE A 34 -8.98 -5.31 10.58
N SER A 35 -9.10 -5.81 11.81
CA SER A 35 -7.96 -6.02 12.72
C SER A 35 -7.14 -7.26 12.36
N HIS A 36 -7.76 -8.23 11.69
CA HIS A 36 -7.16 -9.51 11.32
C HIS A 36 -7.47 -9.83 9.86
N PRO A 37 -6.68 -10.73 9.26
CA PRO A 37 -6.92 -11.13 7.90
C PRO A 37 -8.34 -11.63 7.65
N PHE A 38 -8.95 -11.12 6.59
CA PHE A 38 -10.30 -11.50 6.18
C PHE A 38 -10.26 -12.71 5.25
N TYR A 39 -11.08 -13.72 5.56
CA TYR A 39 -11.28 -14.92 4.73
C TYR A 39 -12.73 -14.98 4.26
N SER A 40 -12.92 -15.03 2.94
CA SER A 40 -14.24 -15.23 2.35
C SER A 40 -14.54 -16.71 2.20
N ARG A 41 -15.73 -17.16 2.64
CA ARG A 41 -16.16 -18.57 2.43
C ARG A 41 -16.59 -18.86 0.99
N ASP A 42 -16.96 -17.83 0.25
CA ASP A 42 -17.50 -17.90 -1.10
C ASP A 42 -16.90 -16.77 -1.97
N SER A 43 -16.77 -17.02 -3.28
CA SER A 43 -16.23 -16.04 -4.23
C SER A 43 -17.30 -15.23 -4.95
N ALA A 44 -18.58 -15.59 -4.75
CA ALA A 44 -19.69 -14.94 -5.42
C ALA A 44 -20.05 -13.62 -4.71
N LEU A 45 -19.91 -12.52 -5.43
CA LEU A 45 -20.46 -11.23 -5.00
C LEU A 45 -22.00 -11.28 -5.07
N PRO A 46 -22.71 -10.62 -4.15
CA PRO A 46 -24.15 -10.46 -4.27
C PRO A 46 -24.49 -9.66 -5.54
N GLY A 47 -25.66 -9.93 -6.14
CA GLY A 47 -26.11 -9.24 -7.35
C GLY A 47 -26.25 -7.72 -7.20
N GLN A 48 -26.38 -7.23 -5.96
CA GLN A 48 -26.34 -5.80 -5.64
C GLN A 48 -25.46 -5.59 -4.40
N VAL A 49 -24.40 -4.79 -4.57
CA VAL A 49 -23.53 -4.35 -3.48
C VAL A 49 -24.11 -3.05 -2.90
N PRO A 50 -24.36 -2.94 -1.59
CA PRO A 50 -24.90 -1.73 -0.99
C PRO A 50 -23.97 -0.53 -1.23
N GLN A 51 -24.55 0.60 -1.60
CA GLN A 51 -23.79 1.83 -1.76
C GLN A 51 -23.47 2.40 -0.37
N ALA A 52 -22.18 2.42 -0.02
CA ALA A 52 -21.69 2.98 1.22
C ALA A 52 -20.70 4.11 0.93
N ALA A 53 -20.86 5.25 1.61
CA ALA A 53 -19.97 6.41 1.49
C ALA A 53 -18.68 6.22 2.29
N ILE A 54 -17.99 5.10 2.03
CA ILE A 54 -16.76 4.71 2.72
C ILE A 54 -15.68 5.73 2.38
N ARG A 55 -15.09 6.32 3.41
CA ARG A 55 -13.95 7.24 3.35
C ARG A 55 -12.64 6.59 3.75
N ARG A 56 -12.70 5.59 4.63
CA ARG A 56 -11.54 4.82 5.06
C ARG A 56 -11.82 3.33 4.95
N LEU A 57 -10.93 2.63 4.25
CA LEU A 57 -10.98 1.20 4.04
C LEU A 57 -9.64 0.57 4.45
N GLN A 58 -9.65 -0.30 5.44
CA GLN A 58 -8.53 -1.16 5.80
C GLN A 58 -8.93 -2.62 5.68
N LEU A 59 -8.33 -3.33 4.73
CA LEU A 59 -8.63 -4.72 4.43
C LEU A 59 -7.32 -5.52 4.30
N PRO A 60 -6.79 -6.09 5.39
CA PRO A 60 -5.69 -7.03 5.32
C PRO A 60 -6.21 -8.33 4.70
N LEU A 61 -6.11 -8.46 3.38
CA LEU A 61 -6.57 -9.67 2.69
C LEU A 61 -5.46 -10.72 2.69
N GLN A 62 -5.68 -11.89 3.30
CA GLN A 62 -4.69 -12.98 3.30
C GLN A 62 -4.72 -13.82 2.02
N THR A 63 -5.86 -13.92 1.37
CA THR A 63 -6.09 -14.81 0.21
C THR A 63 -6.76 -14.05 -0.94
N TRP A 64 -6.71 -14.64 -2.14
CA TRP A 64 -7.23 -14.05 -3.37
C TRP A 64 -8.74 -14.02 -3.50
N ASP A 65 -9.44 -14.92 -2.83
CA ASP A 65 -10.89 -14.94 -2.72
C ASP A 65 -11.47 -13.62 -2.18
N GLY A 66 -10.71 -12.89 -1.37
CA GLY A 66 -11.07 -11.55 -0.88
C GLY A 66 -10.93 -10.41 -1.89
N ASN A 67 -10.27 -10.61 -3.04
CA ASN A 67 -10.08 -9.55 -4.05
C ASN A 67 -11.42 -9.08 -4.65
N GLY A 68 -12.40 -9.98 -4.80
CA GLY A 68 -13.73 -9.64 -5.29
C GLY A 68 -14.43 -8.64 -4.36
N ILE A 69 -14.35 -8.86 -3.05
CA ILE A 69 -14.91 -7.95 -2.04
C ILE A 69 -14.23 -6.59 -2.08
N LEU A 70 -12.90 -6.56 -2.16
CA LEU A 70 -12.16 -5.30 -2.28
C LEU A 70 -12.51 -4.55 -3.56
N VAL A 71 -12.55 -5.22 -4.71
CA VAL A 71 -12.96 -4.61 -5.98
C VAL A 71 -14.38 -4.03 -5.89
N ALA A 72 -15.31 -4.78 -5.31
CA ALA A 72 -16.68 -4.33 -5.09
C ALA A 72 -16.76 -3.10 -4.18
N LEU A 73 -16.01 -3.09 -3.07
CA LEU A 73 -15.97 -1.95 -2.15
C LEU A 73 -15.31 -0.72 -2.78
N LEU A 74 -14.21 -0.91 -3.52
CA LEU A 74 -13.54 0.16 -4.26
C LEU A 74 -14.48 0.76 -5.31
N ALA A 75 -15.22 -0.06 -6.06
CA ALA A 75 -16.18 0.39 -7.05
C ALA A 75 -17.27 1.29 -6.44
N GLN A 76 -17.75 0.99 -5.24
CA GLN A 76 -18.74 1.81 -4.52
C GLN A 76 -18.15 3.09 -3.93
N ALA A 77 -16.90 3.06 -3.51
CA ALA A 77 -16.23 4.15 -2.82
C ALA A 77 -15.37 5.03 -3.76
N THR A 78 -15.50 4.88 -5.08
CA THR A 78 -14.70 5.57 -6.10
C THR A 78 -14.74 7.09 -6.07
N SER A 79 -15.65 7.72 -5.32
CA SER A 79 -15.68 9.19 -5.16
C SER A 79 -15.57 9.64 -3.71
N THR A 80 -15.58 8.70 -2.75
CA THR A 80 -15.60 9.01 -1.31
C THR A 80 -14.37 8.51 -0.58
N LEU A 81 -13.66 7.52 -1.12
CA LEU A 81 -12.53 6.88 -0.47
C LEU A 81 -11.34 7.84 -0.38
N CYS A 82 -10.97 8.23 0.84
CA CYS A 82 -9.80 9.08 1.10
C CYS A 82 -8.61 8.28 1.64
N HIS A 83 -8.87 7.16 2.30
CA HIS A 83 -7.84 6.35 2.96
C HIS A 83 -8.00 4.89 2.58
N LEU A 84 -6.97 4.31 1.98
CA LEU A 84 -6.94 2.90 1.63
C LEU A 84 -5.71 2.23 2.23
N ASP A 85 -5.94 1.19 3.02
CA ASP A 85 -4.90 0.32 3.55
C ASP A 85 -5.22 -1.13 3.16
N LEU A 86 -4.37 -1.71 2.30
CA LEU A 86 -4.47 -3.10 1.88
C LEU A 86 -3.92 -4.08 2.95
N GLY A 87 -3.49 -3.54 4.09
CA GLY A 87 -2.98 -4.24 5.25
C GLY A 87 -1.70 -5.01 4.99
N LYS A 88 -1.25 -5.74 6.02
CA LYS A 88 -0.15 -6.69 5.90
C LYS A 88 -0.63 -7.97 5.23
N ARG A 89 -0.44 -8.07 3.92
CA ARG A 89 -0.77 -9.28 3.15
C ARG A 89 0.40 -10.27 3.24
N ILE A 90 0.10 -11.53 3.57
CA ILE A 90 1.04 -12.65 3.41
C ILE A 90 0.74 -13.24 2.04
N ALA A 91 1.54 -12.90 1.03
CA ALA A 91 1.38 -13.47 -0.30
C ALA A 91 2.40 -14.60 -0.50
N ASP A 92 1.94 -15.76 -0.97
CA ASP A 92 2.84 -16.74 -1.59
C ASP A 92 3.19 -16.29 -3.03
N ARG A 93 4.03 -17.02 -3.77
CA ARG A 93 4.47 -16.59 -5.11
C ARG A 93 3.36 -16.70 -6.15
N ALA A 94 2.53 -17.74 -6.06
CA ALA A 94 1.36 -17.88 -6.91
C ALA A 94 0.50 -16.63 -6.72
N SER A 95 0.16 -16.37 -5.45
CA SER A 95 -0.15 -15.12 -4.71
C SER A 95 -0.07 -13.74 -5.39
N LEU A 96 0.96 -13.53 -6.20
CA LEU A 96 1.29 -12.22 -6.76
C LEU A 96 1.17 -12.19 -8.28
N ALA A 97 1.22 -13.35 -8.95
CA ALA A 97 1.02 -13.45 -10.39
C ALA A 97 -0.45 -13.19 -10.77
N ASP A 98 -1.40 -13.60 -9.93
CA ASP A 98 -2.84 -13.39 -10.14
C ASP A 98 -3.41 -12.22 -9.32
N LEU A 99 -2.60 -11.21 -8.94
CA LEU A 99 -3.13 -9.90 -8.55
C LEU A 99 -3.81 -9.31 -9.79
N PRO A 100 -5.10 -9.60 -10.03
CA PRO A 100 -5.64 -9.58 -11.38
C PRO A 100 -5.80 -8.12 -11.78
N LEU A 101 -5.60 -7.83 -13.07
CA LEU A 101 -5.79 -6.52 -13.70
C LEU A 101 -7.00 -5.72 -13.19
N THR A 102 -8.06 -6.41 -12.74
CA THR A 102 -9.27 -5.83 -12.14
C THR A 102 -9.02 -5.09 -10.82
N LEU A 103 -8.16 -5.58 -9.95
CA LEU A 103 -7.79 -4.84 -8.73
C LEU A 103 -6.98 -3.60 -9.10
N SER A 104 -5.99 -3.72 -9.99
CA SER A 104 -5.21 -2.58 -10.47
C SER A 104 -6.09 -1.51 -11.10
N ALA A 105 -7.06 -1.87 -11.94
CA ALA A 105 -8.01 -0.92 -12.53
C ALA A 105 -8.88 -0.21 -11.48
N SER A 106 -9.35 -0.95 -10.47
CA SER A 106 -10.16 -0.39 -9.38
C SER A 106 -9.35 0.56 -8.50
N LEU A 107 -8.10 0.20 -8.21
CA LEU A 107 -7.15 1.05 -7.49
C LEU A 107 -6.85 2.34 -8.26
N VAL A 108 -6.55 2.23 -9.56
CA VAL A 108 -6.34 3.39 -10.45
C VAL A 108 -7.54 4.32 -10.47
N THR A 109 -8.76 3.78 -10.45
CA THR A 109 -9.99 4.59 -10.45
C THR A 109 -10.16 5.34 -9.12
N ALA A 110 -9.81 4.72 -7.99
CA ALA A 110 -9.91 5.36 -6.69
C ALA A 110 -8.73 6.29 -6.36
N ALA A 111 -7.57 6.09 -6.99
CA ALA A 111 -6.31 6.77 -6.71
C ALA A 111 -6.38 8.31 -6.70
N PRO A 112 -7.10 9.00 -7.60
CA PRO A 112 -7.07 10.46 -7.68
C PRO A 112 -7.54 11.17 -6.40
N GLN A 113 -8.51 10.62 -5.66
CA GLN A 113 -9.03 11.24 -4.43
C GLN A 113 -8.35 10.75 -3.14
N LEU A 114 -7.44 9.78 -3.23
CA LEU A 114 -6.79 9.22 -2.04
C LEU A 114 -5.89 10.28 -1.40
N ILE A 115 -6.02 10.40 -0.08
CA ILE A 115 -5.17 11.20 0.81
C ILE A 115 -4.10 10.29 1.44
N SER A 116 -4.45 9.04 1.77
CA SER A 116 -3.48 8.04 2.24
C SER A 116 -3.64 6.70 1.53
N PHE A 117 -2.50 6.08 1.20
CA PHE A 117 -2.44 4.75 0.61
C PHE A 117 -1.39 3.90 1.31
N ALA A 118 -1.78 2.70 1.72
CA ALA A 118 -0.88 1.71 2.30
C ALA A 118 -1.02 0.35 1.58
N ALA A 119 0.11 -0.19 1.15
CA ALA A 119 0.23 -1.51 0.54
C ALA A 119 1.52 -2.17 1.01
N VAL A 120 1.47 -2.76 2.22
CA VAL A 120 2.62 -3.39 2.85
C VAL A 120 2.48 -4.90 2.77
N LEU A 121 3.23 -5.55 1.89
CA LEU A 121 3.29 -7.02 1.82
C LEU A 121 4.39 -7.54 2.75
N ASP A 122 4.03 -8.46 3.65
CA ASP A 122 4.99 -9.18 4.49
C ASP A 122 5.29 -10.55 3.87
N VAL A 123 6.51 -10.70 3.37
CA VAL A 123 6.96 -11.92 2.70
C VAL A 123 7.59 -12.84 3.75
N ASN A 124 6.80 -13.75 4.29
CA ASN A 124 7.25 -14.67 5.35
C ASN A 124 8.02 -15.89 4.82
N SER A 125 7.95 -16.21 3.52
CA SER A 125 8.37 -17.53 3.02
C SER A 125 8.80 -17.57 1.56
N TRP A 126 9.41 -16.51 1.02
CA TRP A 126 10.01 -16.60 -0.31
C TRP A 126 11.38 -17.30 -0.26
N PRO A 127 11.60 -18.38 -1.03
CA PRO A 127 12.96 -18.73 -1.39
C PRO A 127 13.54 -17.54 -2.16
N TYR A 128 14.72 -17.09 -1.72
CA TYR A 128 15.49 -15.91 -2.14
C TYR A 128 15.65 -15.66 -3.66
N ALA A 129 15.16 -16.54 -4.53
CA ALA A 129 15.53 -16.65 -5.94
C ALA A 129 14.63 -15.92 -6.95
N THR A 130 13.49 -15.36 -6.56
CA THR A 130 12.65 -14.62 -7.53
C THR A 130 11.94 -13.45 -6.88
N TYR A 131 12.70 -12.40 -6.55
CA TYR A 131 12.14 -11.05 -6.60
C TYR A 131 11.84 -10.75 -8.07
N ALA A 132 10.68 -11.20 -8.56
CA ALA A 132 10.20 -10.73 -9.85
C ALA A 132 9.71 -9.30 -9.62
N GLU A 133 10.37 -8.33 -10.25
CA GLU A 133 9.82 -6.97 -10.38
C GLU A 133 8.38 -7.10 -10.86
N SER A 134 7.44 -6.76 -9.97
CA SER A 134 6.02 -6.80 -10.29
C SER A 134 5.55 -5.37 -10.22
N ASP A 135 5.36 -4.73 -11.37
CA ASP A 135 5.02 -3.31 -11.48
C ASP A 135 3.51 -3.05 -11.36
N TYR A 136 2.79 -3.94 -10.67
CA TYR A 136 1.33 -3.92 -10.64
C TYR A 136 0.75 -2.67 -9.95
N LEU A 137 1.54 -1.99 -9.10
CA LEU A 137 1.14 -0.71 -8.49
C LEU A 137 1.53 0.51 -9.33
N ILE A 138 2.43 0.42 -10.32
CA ILE A 138 2.92 1.60 -11.06
C ILE A 138 1.77 2.45 -11.62
N SER A 139 0.76 1.81 -12.20
CA SER A 139 -0.41 2.52 -12.74
C SER A 139 -1.20 3.24 -11.64
N THR A 140 -1.34 2.61 -10.47
CA THR A 140 -2.03 3.21 -9.30
C THR A 140 -1.24 4.40 -8.77
N LEU A 141 0.06 4.24 -8.58
CA LEU A 141 0.96 5.28 -8.08
C LEU A 141 0.99 6.50 -9.04
N SER A 142 1.00 6.25 -10.35
CA SER A 142 0.96 7.30 -11.40
C SER A 142 -0.37 8.07 -11.42
N ALA A 143 -1.45 7.44 -10.93
CA ALA A 143 -2.78 8.02 -10.90
C ALA A 143 -3.04 8.90 -9.67
N PHE A 144 -2.13 8.90 -8.68
CA PHE A 144 -2.24 9.80 -7.54
C PHE A 144 -2.22 11.27 -7.97
N ARG A 145 -3.00 12.09 -7.25
CA ARG A 145 -3.10 13.54 -7.43
C ARG A 145 -2.89 14.27 -6.10
N ASP A 146 -3.77 14.00 -5.15
CA ASP A 146 -3.80 14.71 -3.85
C ASP A 146 -3.25 13.88 -2.68
N ILE A 147 -2.52 12.82 -2.98
CA ILE A 147 -1.97 11.90 -1.98
C ILE A 147 -0.99 12.63 -1.05
N GLN A 148 -1.15 12.41 0.25
CA GLN A 148 -0.31 13.00 1.30
C GLN A 148 0.55 11.96 2.00
N GLU A 149 0.06 10.72 2.09
CA GLU A 149 0.73 9.64 2.81
C GLU A 149 0.77 8.37 1.97
N VAL A 150 1.98 7.86 1.74
CA VAL A 150 2.20 6.62 1.00
C VAL A 150 3.05 5.69 1.84
N SER A 151 2.54 4.50 2.13
CA SER A 151 3.27 3.41 2.80
C SER A 151 3.31 2.19 1.89
N LEU A 152 4.49 1.81 1.46
CA LEU A 152 4.71 0.69 0.56
C LEU A 152 5.55 -0.36 1.26
N GLY A 153 5.29 -1.62 0.96
CA GLY A 153 6.21 -2.70 1.27
C GLY A 153 7.37 -2.70 0.27
N ILE A 154 7.87 -3.90 0.00
CA ILE A 154 9.00 -4.13 -0.91
C ILE A 154 8.55 -4.74 -2.25
N LEU A 155 7.29 -4.63 -2.65
CA LEU A 155 6.77 -5.25 -3.88
C LEU A 155 5.73 -4.34 -4.52
N GLY A 156 5.47 -4.54 -5.83
CA GLY A 156 4.49 -3.77 -6.58
C GLY A 156 5.07 -2.65 -7.42
N PHE A 157 6.37 -2.40 -7.34
CA PHE A 157 7.08 -1.35 -8.05
C PHE A 157 8.57 -1.68 -8.19
N SER A 158 9.23 -1.08 -9.18
CA SER A 158 10.69 -1.04 -9.29
C SER A 158 11.29 0.01 -8.34
N PHE A 159 12.35 -0.38 -7.62
CA PHE A 159 13.05 0.51 -6.68
C PHE A 159 13.78 1.66 -7.39
N SER A 160 14.26 1.42 -8.61
CA SER A 160 14.86 2.47 -9.44
C SER A 160 13.86 3.57 -9.84
N ALA A 161 12.57 3.21 -10.00
CA ALA A 161 11.55 4.10 -10.54
C ALA A 161 10.70 4.79 -9.48
N ILE A 162 10.64 4.27 -8.24
CA ILE A 162 9.66 4.72 -7.25
C ILE A 162 9.81 6.19 -6.83
N LEU A 163 11.04 6.66 -6.57
CA LEU A 163 11.25 8.05 -6.17
C LEU A 163 10.98 9.02 -7.32
N PRO A 164 11.51 8.82 -8.55
CA PRO A 164 11.13 9.62 -9.70
C PRO A 164 9.62 9.66 -9.96
N LEU A 165 8.94 8.53 -9.78
CA LEU A 165 7.50 8.41 -10.01
C LEU A 165 6.68 9.26 -9.02
N LEU A 166 7.10 9.30 -7.76
CA LEU A 166 6.40 10.04 -6.71
C LEU A 166 6.83 11.51 -6.62
N GLN A 167 7.93 11.89 -7.26
CA GLN A 167 8.47 13.25 -7.25
C GLN A 167 7.47 14.35 -7.64
N PRO A 168 6.58 14.17 -8.65
CA PRO A 168 5.64 15.21 -9.05
C PRO A 168 4.51 15.48 -8.04
N LEU A 169 4.38 14.69 -6.98
CA LEU A 169 3.26 14.76 -6.04
C LEU A 169 3.44 15.93 -5.06
N LEU A 170 2.83 17.06 -5.39
CA LEU A 170 2.97 18.33 -4.66
C LEU A 170 2.45 18.30 -3.21
N HIS A 171 1.63 17.31 -2.85
CA HIS A 171 1.01 17.19 -1.54
C HIS A 171 1.60 16.08 -0.68
N LEU A 172 2.56 15.30 -1.21
CA LEU A 172 3.15 14.16 -0.50
C LEU A 172 3.97 14.64 0.71
N ARG A 173 3.48 14.30 1.92
CA ARG A 173 4.10 14.66 3.20
C ARG A 173 4.88 13.51 3.80
N THR A 174 4.38 12.29 3.63
CA THR A 174 4.99 11.08 4.20
C THR A 174 5.15 10.04 3.12
N LEU A 175 6.39 9.61 2.90
CA LEU A 175 6.70 8.40 2.15
C LEU A 175 7.39 7.41 3.08
N SER A 176 6.87 6.19 3.12
CA SER A 176 7.46 5.06 3.85
C SER A 176 7.61 3.88 2.92
N ILE A 177 8.83 3.43 2.69
CA ILE A 177 9.15 2.18 2.00
C ILE A 177 9.66 1.22 3.08
N GLY A 178 8.84 0.21 3.37
CA GLY A 178 9.01 -0.68 4.51
C GLY A 178 10.14 -1.69 4.34
N LYS A 179 10.54 -2.27 5.47
CA LYS A 179 11.59 -3.28 5.53
C LYS A 179 11.26 -4.58 4.84
N SER A 180 12.33 -5.24 4.42
CA SER A 180 12.31 -6.66 4.08
C SER A 180 12.99 -7.51 5.13
N LYS A 181 12.63 -8.81 5.16
CA LYS A 181 13.43 -9.87 5.79
C LYS A 181 14.58 -10.35 4.91
N LEU A 182 14.66 -9.87 3.66
CA LEU A 182 15.77 -10.14 2.75
C LEU A 182 17.03 -9.43 3.28
N SER A 183 18.16 -10.11 3.12
CA SER A 183 19.47 -9.49 3.31
C SER A 183 19.73 -8.46 2.21
N ALA A 184 20.55 -7.45 2.54
CA ALA A 184 20.82 -6.32 1.65
C ALA A 184 21.41 -6.73 0.28
N ASP A 185 22.20 -7.81 0.24
CA ASP A 185 22.83 -8.39 -0.94
C ASP A 185 21.87 -9.20 -1.84
N LYS A 186 20.65 -9.49 -1.37
CA LYS A 186 19.70 -10.36 -2.06
C LYS A 186 18.46 -9.65 -2.61
N GLY A 187 18.28 -8.37 -2.30
CA GLY A 187 17.15 -7.57 -2.79
C GLY A 187 17.56 -6.52 -3.82
N PRO A 188 16.59 -5.91 -4.52
CA PRO A 188 16.83 -4.80 -5.46
C PRO A 188 17.17 -3.47 -4.75
N PHE A 189 17.57 -3.53 -3.48
CA PHE A 189 17.84 -2.35 -2.65
C PHE A 189 18.94 -1.45 -3.23
N HIS A 190 19.88 -2.04 -3.97
CA HIS A 190 20.95 -1.32 -4.66
C HIS A 190 20.44 -0.38 -5.76
N GLU A 191 19.22 -0.56 -6.26
CA GLU A 191 18.59 0.33 -7.23
C GLU A 191 18.08 1.64 -6.59
N LEU A 192 17.81 1.62 -5.28
CA LEU A 192 17.46 2.82 -4.53
C LEU A 192 18.74 3.58 -4.16
N THR A 193 19.22 4.39 -5.09
CA THR A 193 20.48 5.11 -4.92
C THR A 193 20.36 6.27 -3.93
N SER A 194 21.47 6.57 -3.26
CA SER A 194 21.61 7.73 -2.37
C SER A 194 21.30 9.05 -3.09
N THR A 195 21.75 9.18 -4.34
CA THR A 195 21.51 10.34 -5.20
C THR A 195 20.02 10.52 -5.47
N ALA A 196 19.31 9.46 -5.88
CA ALA A 196 17.86 9.53 -6.10
C ALA A 196 17.10 9.92 -4.82
N ALA A 197 17.52 9.41 -3.65
CA ALA A 197 16.93 9.78 -2.36
C ALA A 197 17.16 11.27 -2.03
N ILE A 198 18.37 11.78 -2.24
CA ILE A 198 18.71 13.19 -2.03
C ILE A 198 17.92 14.09 -2.99
N ASP A 199 17.86 13.75 -4.26
CA ASP A 199 17.10 14.49 -5.27
C ASP A 199 15.60 14.50 -4.94
N PHE A 200 15.09 13.37 -4.44
CA PHE A 200 13.72 13.28 -3.96
C PHE A 200 13.45 14.21 -2.78
N ILE A 201 14.29 14.16 -1.73
CA ILE A 201 14.21 15.05 -0.57
C ILE A 201 14.25 16.52 -1.00
N ASN A 202 15.10 16.85 -1.97
CA ASN A 202 15.31 18.21 -2.41
C ASN A 202 14.15 18.78 -3.25
N GLY A 203 13.50 17.94 -4.06
CA GLY A 203 12.42 18.36 -4.95
C GLY A 203 11.00 18.17 -4.37
N ALA A 204 10.80 17.26 -3.42
CA ALA A 204 9.51 17.04 -2.79
C ALA A 204 9.20 18.11 -1.73
N ALA A 205 8.72 19.28 -2.17
CA ALA A 205 8.55 20.48 -1.33
C ALA A 205 7.64 20.29 -0.09
N ALA A 206 6.62 19.43 -0.19
CA ALA A 206 5.71 19.15 0.92
C ALA A 206 6.20 18.08 1.90
N LEU A 207 7.29 17.38 1.57
CA LEU A 207 7.78 16.23 2.33
C LEU A 207 8.12 16.63 3.77
N LYS A 208 7.73 15.79 4.72
CA LYS A 208 7.98 15.91 6.15
C LYS A 208 8.60 14.65 6.74
N SER A 209 8.32 13.49 6.17
CA SER A 209 8.88 12.22 6.61
C SER A 209 9.23 11.36 5.41
N LEU A 210 10.46 10.81 5.42
CA LEU A 210 10.92 9.79 4.50
C LEU A 210 11.48 8.63 5.30
N THR A 211 10.83 7.47 5.18
CA THR A 211 11.33 6.21 5.72
C THR A 211 11.75 5.31 4.57
N LEU A 212 12.99 4.83 4.60
CA LEU A 212 13.52 3.85 3.65
C LEU A 212 13.84 2.52 4.37
N PRO A 213 14.03 1.42 3.65
CA PRO A 213 14.37 0.14 4.27
C PRO A 213 15.72 0.20 5.01
N TRP A 214 15.83 -0.46 6.17
CA TRP A 214 17.08 -0.55 6.94
C TRP A 214 18.26 -1.08 6.13
N GLN A 215 18.00 -1.88 5.08
CA GLN A 215 19.02 -2.37 4.15
C GLN A 215 19.88 -1.25 3.55
N MET A 216 19.39 -0.01 3.49
CA MET A 216 20.18 1.15 3.03
C MET A 216 21.43 1.38 3.90
N GLU A 217 21.44 0.98 5.17
CA GLU A 217 22.63 1.07 6.03
C GLU A 217 23.80 0.22 5.53
N VAL A 218 23.50 -0.83 4.77
CA VAL A 218 24.48 -1.77 4.21
C VAL A 218 24.78 -1.44 2.75
N VAL A 219 23.76 -1.02 1.99
CA VAL A 219 23.88 -0.72 0.56
C VAL A 219 24.61 0.60 0.32
N TRP A 220 24.33 1.63 1.12
CA TRP A 220 24.97 2.93 0.99
C TRP A 220 26.22 3.01 1.86
N THR A 221 27.21 3.73 1.35
CA THR A 221 28.38 4.10 2.13
C THR A 221 28.00 5.04 3.29
N LYS A 222 28.86 5.11 4.31
CA LYS A 222 28.67 6.03 5.44
C LYS A 222 28.57 7.49 4.99
N ASP A 223 29.32 7.86 3.96
CA ASP A 223 29.30 9.22 3.41
C ASP A 223 27.99 9.53 2.69
N GLU A 224 27.47 8.58 1.91
CA GLU A 224 26.15 8.70 1.28
C GLU A 224 25.01 8.83 2.30
N LEU A 225 25.02 8.00 3.35
CA LEU A 225 24.06 8.11 4.46
C LEU A 225 24.15 9.48 5.14
N LYS A 226 25.37 9.99 5.36
CA LYS A 226 25.59 11.32 5.94
C LYS A 226 25.06 12.42 5.04
N GLN A 227 25.25 12.32 3.73
CA GLN A 227 24.73 13.29 2.75
C GLN A 227 23.20 13.28 2.73
N ALA A 228 22.56 12.10 2.67
CA ALA A 228 21.12 11.96 2.72
C ALA A 228 20.52 12.55 4.01
N ASN A 229 21.13 12.26 5.17
CA ASN A 229 20.72 12.84 6.45
C ASN A 229 20.89 14.36 6.49
N SER A 230 21.96 14.89 5.90
CA SER A 230 22.22 16.33 5.85
C SER A 230 21.18 17.03 4.97
N ALA A 231 20.90 16.49 3.79
CA ALA A 231 19.85 17.00 2.90
C ALA A 231 18.47 16.98 3.59
N ALA A 232 18.12 15.89 4.26
CA ALA A 232 16.87 15.78 5.01
C ALA A 232 16.79 16.86 6.11
N LYS A 233 17.86 17.04 6.89
CA LYS A 233 17.92 18.05 7.94
C LYS A 233 17.77 19.48 7.39
N GLU A 234 18.45 19.80 6.29
CA GLU A 234 18.35 21.11 5.63
C GLU A 234 16.92 21.41 5.14
N LYS A 235 16.19 20.38 4.71
CA LYS A 235 14.79 20.49 4.28
C LYS A 235 13.78 20.32 5.41
N GLY A 236 14.22 20.07 6.64
CA GLY A 236 13.32 19.79 7.78
C GLY A 236 12.51 18.51 7.62
N VAL A 237 13.04 17.53 6.87
CA VAL A 237 12.46 16.21 6.66
C VAL A 237 13.00 15.25 7.72
N ARG A 238 12.10 14.50 8.38
CA ARG A 238 12.48 13.39 9.24
C ARG A 238 12.89 12.20 8.36
N PHE A 239 14.17 11.85 8.38
CA PHE A 239 14.71 10.70 7.67
C PHE A 239 14.90 9.52 8.62
N LEU A 240 14.36 8.36 8.26
CA LEU A 240 14.42 7.13 9.04
C LEU A 240 14.79 5.94 8.15
N LEU A 241 15.45 4.96 8.75
CA LEU A 241 15.70 3.65 8.18
C LEU A 241 14.98 2.61 9.07
N GLU A 242 14.08 1.82 8.50
CA GLU A 242 13.25 0.84 9.23
C GLU A 242 13.27 -0.55 8.62
#